data_AF-A0A8T5QVX1-F1
#
_entry.id   AF-A0A8T5QVX1-F1
#
_cell.length_a   1.000
_cell.length_b   1.000
_cell.length_c   1.000
_cell.angle_alpha   90.00
_cell.angle_beta   90.00
_cell.angle_gamma   90.00
#
_symmetry.space_group_name_H-M   'P 1'
#
loop_
_entity.id
_entity.type
_entity.pdbx_description
1 polymer ?
#
loop_
_entity_poly.entity_id
_entity_poly.type
_entity_poly.pdbx_seq_one_letter_code
_entity_poly.pdbx_strand_id
1 'polypeptide(L)'
;MSRGPEAFTCRFCGHKERREEHVVLHIGRAHAGVLDGQEAAAFAAAKKEEEAILHRVSLHVGAALLVLPIVLFYLFLIGALLQAGANIGFALMGAPGIVAFCVFGYFLMLSRDRLSTRPDLIDTPDQDRDT
;
A
#
# COMPACT_ATOMS: atom_id res chain seq x y z
N MET A 1 -19.61 13.65 -31.28
CA MET A 1 -20.14 12.55 -30.45
C MET A 1 -19.00 11.58 -30.19
N SER A 2 -18.30 11.70 -29.07
CA SER A 2 -17.23 10.78 -28.67
C SER A 2 -17.84 9.49 -28.15
N ARG A 3 -17.55 8.35 -28.80
CA ARG A 3 -17.80 7.04 -28.21
C ARG A 3 -16.92 6.95 -26.95
N GLY A 4 -17.54 6.89 -25.78
CA GLY A 4 -16.83 6.56 -24.55
C GLY A 4 -16.14 5.20 -24.68
N PRO A 5 -15.06 4.93 -23.93
CA PRO A 5 -14.34 3.66 -24.02
C PRO A 5 -15.33 2.50 -23.87
N GLU A 6 -15.23 1.49 -24.73
CA GLU A 6 -16.13 0.34 -24.72
C GLU A 6 -16.20 -0.25 -23.30
N ALA A 7 -17.39 -0.22 -22.71
CA ALA A 7 -17.59 -0.75 -21.37
C ALA A 7 -17.55 -2.27 -21.42
N PHE A 8 -16.62 -2.87 -20.67
CA PHE A 8 -16.51 -4.32 -20.57
C PHE A 8 -17.68 -4.85 -19.72
N THR A 9 -18.33 -5.91 -20.17
CA THR A 9 -19.56 -6.41 -19.54
C THR A 9 -19.34 -7.80 -18.95
N CYS A 10 -19.72 -7.99 -17.69
CA CYS A 10 -19.72 -9.29 -17.03
C CYS A 10 -20.73 -10.23 -17.70
N ARG A 11 -20.28 -11.40 -18.15
CA ARG A 11 -21.15 -12.38 -18.82
C ARG A 11 -22.19 -13.04 -17.91
N PHE A 12 -22.02 -12.97 -16.59
CA PHE A 12 -22.90 -13.67 -15.62
C PHE A 12 -24.06 -12.80 -15.12
N CYS A 13 -23.86 -11.49 -15.00
CA CYS A 13 -24.84 -10.57 -14.42
C CYS A 13 -25.07 -9.30 -15.24
N GLY A 14 -24.34 -9.11 -16.35
CA GLY A 14 -24.45 -7.93 -17.20
C GLY A 14 -23.83 -6.65 -16.60
N HIS A 15 -23.09 -6.74 -15.50
CA HIS A 15 -22.44 -5.60 -14.87
C HIS A 15 -21.39 -4.99 -15.80
N LYS A 16 -21.37 -3.64 -15.91
CA LYS A 16 -20.48 -2.92 -16.82
C LYS A 16 -19.34 -2.27 -16.04
N GLU A 17 -18.12 -2.54 -16.47
CA GLU A 17 -16.91 -1.96 -15.93
C GLU A 17 -16.17 -1.15 -16.98
N ARG A 18 -15.36 -0.19 -16.51
CA ARG A 18 -14.55 0.65 -17.41
C ARG A 18 -13.30 -0.04 -17.92
N ARG A 19 -12.86 -1.12 -17.27
CA ARG A 19 -11.63 -1.84 -17.59
C ARG A 19 -11.87 -3.34 -17.54
N GLU A 20 -11.20 -4.08 -18.41
CA GLU A 20 -11.31 -5.54 -18.52
C GLU A 20 -10.87 -6.25 -17.23
N GLU A 21 -9.75 -5.80 -16.65
CA GLU A 21 -9.21 -6.25 -15.36
C GLU A 21 -10.24 -6.20 -14.22
N HIS A 22 -11.11 -5.19 -14.20
CA HIS A 22 -12.15 -5.05 -13.19
C HIS A 22 -13.31 -6.04 -13.41
N VAL A 23 -13.58 -6.45 -14.65
CA VAL A 23 -14.57 -7.50 -14.92
C VAL A 23 -14.09 -8.84 -14.37
N VAL A 24 -12.82 -9.17 -14.57
CA VAL A 24 -12.22 -10.40 -14.01
C VAL A 24 -12.31 -10.40 -12.48
N LEU A 25 -11.99 -9.27 -11.85
CA LEU A 25 -12.11 -9.06 -10.41
C LEU A 25 -13.55 -9.16 -9.91
N HIS A 26 -14.50 -8.58 -10.64
CA HIS A 26 -15.91 -8.69 -10.35
C HIS A 26 -16.40 -10.14 -10.43
N ILE A 27 -16.02 -10.88 -11.47
CA ILE A 27 -16.38 -12.29 -11.63
C ILE A 27 -15.86 -13.11 -10.44
N GLY A 28 -14.59 -12.96 -10.07
CA GLY A 28 -14.04 -13.71 -8.94
C GLY A 28 -14.59 -13.30 -7.57
N ARG A 29 -15.07 -12.06 -7.38
CA ARG A 29 -15.70 -11.60 -6.12
C ARG A 29 -17.19 -11.97 -6.02
N ALA A 30 -17.96 -11.77 -7.09
CA ALA A 30 -19.42 -11.89 -7.10
C ALA A 30 -19.91 -13.27 -7.60
N HIS A 31 -19.09 -13.98 -8.38
CA HIS A 31 -19.41 -15.25 -9.02
C HIS A 31 -18.39 -16.35 -8.68
N ALA A 32 -17.71 -16.23 -7.53
CA ALA A 32 -16.64 -17.12 -7.06
C ALA A 32 -16.92 -18.63 -7.19
N GLY A 33 -18.19 -19.03 -7.04
CA GLY A 33 -18.62 -20.44 -7.10
C GLY A 33 -18.79 -21.03 -8.51
N VAL A 34 -18.58 -20.25 -9.59
CA VAL A 34 -18.83 -20.67 -10.98
C VAL A 34 -17.57 -20.54 -11.86
N LEU A 35 -16.40 -20.25 -11.28
CA LEU A 35 -15.17 -20.12 -12.04
C LEU A 35 -14.59 -21.48 -12.41
N ASP A 36 -14.24 -21.62 -13.68
CA ASP A 36 -13.33 -22.65 -14.20
C ASP A 36 -11.92 -22.45 -13.61
N GLY A 37 -11.12 -23.53 -13.49
CA GLY A 37 -9.72 -23.47 -13.08
C GLY A 37 -8.86 -22.46 -13.86
N GLN A 38 -9.11 -22.24 -15.16
CA GLN A 38 -8.43 -21.18 -15.93
C GLN A 38 -8.86 -19.77 -15.50
N GLU A 39 -10.13 -19.59 -15.18
CA GLU A 39 -10.71 -18.31 -14.75
C GLU A 39 -10.31 -17.98 -13.32
N ALA A 40 -10.18 -19.01 -12.46
CA ALA A 40 -9.63 -18.89 -11.12
C ALA A 40 -8.15 -18.47 -11.16
N ALA A 41 -7.37 -18.98 -12.11
CA ALA A 41 -5.98 -18.56 -12.31
C ALA A 41 -5.88 -17.10 -12.81
N ALA A 42 -6.73 -16.71 -13.75
CA ALA A 42 -6.83 -15.33 -14.23
C ALA A 42 -7.25 -14.36 -13.10
N PHE A 43 -8.20 -14.77 -12.26
CA PHE A 43 -8.60 -14.00 -11.09
C PHE A 43 -7.46 -13.88 -10.06
N ALA A 44 -6.74 -14.96 -9.78
CA ALA A 44 -5.59 -14.94 -8.86
C ALA A 44 -4.49 -13.99 -9.36
N ALA A 45 -4.21 -13.97 -10.66
CA ALA A 45 -3.26 -13.04 -11.27
C ALA A 45 -3.71 -11.59 -11.14
N ALA A 46 -4.97 -11.28 -11.50
CA ALA A 46 -5.53 -9.93 -11.40
C ALA A 46 -5.59 -9.44 -9.94
N LYS A 47 -5.94 -10.33 -9.00
CA LYS A 47 -5.97 -10.03 -7.57
C LYS A 47 -4.58 -9.69 -7.02
N LYS A 48 -3.55 -10.44 -7.42
CA LYS A 48 -2.16 -10.19 -7.01
C LYS A 48 -1.65 -8.83 -7.51
N GLU A 49 -2.06 -8.41 -8.70
CA GLU A 49 -1.71 -7.09 -9.24
C GLU A 49 -2.42 -5.95 -8.49
N GLU A 50 -3.72 -6.08 -8.22
CA GLU A 50 -4.49 -5.10 -7.43
C GLU A 50 -3.91 -4.98 -6.00
N GLU A 51 -3.57 -6.10 -5.36
CA GLU A 51 -2.96 -6.12 -4.03
C GLU A 51 -1.59 -5.42 -4.00
N ALA A 52 -0.77 -5.56 -5.04
CA ALA A 52 0.51 -4.86 -5.14
C ALA A 52 0.34 -3.34 -5.27
N ILE A 53 -0.71 -2.89 -5.96
CA ILE A 53 -1.05 -1.47 -6.08
C ILE A 53 -1.58 -0.95 -4.73
N LEU A 54 -2.50 -1.67 -4.09
CA LEU A 54 -3.03 -1.32 -2.77
C LEU A 54 -1.90 -1.25 -1.73
N HIS A 55 -0.94 -2.17 -1.78
CA HIS A 55 0.20 -2.19 -0.88
C HIS A 55 1.02 -0.89 -0.99
N ARG A 56 1.37 -0.46 -2.20
CA ARG A 56 2.07 0.80 -2.44
C ARG A 56 1.29 2.01 -1.94
N VAL A 57 -0.02 2.05 -2.16
CA VAL A 57 -0.86 3.16 -1.67
C VAL A 57 -0.90 3.17 -0.14
N SER A 58 -1.09 1.99 0.49
CA SER A 58 -1.11 1.87 1.95
C SER A 58 0.21 2.33 2.60
N LEU A 59 1.33 2.07 1.93
CA LEU A 59 2.65 2.54 2.35
C LEU A 59 2.76 4.06 2.32
N HIS A 60 2.28 4.71 1.25
CA HIS A 60 2.28 6.18 1.16
C HIS A 60 1.36 6.81 2.21
N VAL A 61 0.16 6.24 2.42
CA VAL A 61 -0.79 6.73 3.43
C VAL A 61 -0.23 6.56 4.84
N GLY A 62 0.38 5.41 5.14
CA GLY A 62 1.03 5.17 6.43
C GLY A 62 2.19 6.12 6.70
N ALA A 63 3.04 6.37 5.69
CA ALA A 63 4.14 7.33 5.80
C ALA A 63 3.64 8.76 6.03
N ALA A 64 2.63 9.20 5.26
CA ALA A 64 2.03 10.51 5.41
C ALA A 64 1.40 10.68 6.82
N LEU A 65 0.71 9.66 7.31
CA LEU A 65 0.08 9.68 8.64
C LEU A 65 1.11 9.78 9.77
N LEU A 66 2.32 9.25 9.58
CA LEU A 66 3.40 9.36 10.55
C LEU A 66 4.13 10.71 10.46
N VAL A 67 4.41 11.20 9.26
CA VAL A 67 5.20 12.43 9.04
C VAL A 67 4.39 13.70 9.29
N LEU A 68 3.14 13.75 8.82
CA LEU A 68 2.30 14.95 8.90
C LEU A 68 2.13 15.51 10.33
N PRO A 69 1.74 14.71 11.36
CA PRO A 69 1.57 15.23 12.71
C PRO A 69 2.88 15.72 13.33
N ILE A 70 4.01 15.09 12.99
CA ILE A 70 5.34 15.51 13.46
C ILE A 70 5.68 16.90 12.92
N VAL A 71 5.46 17.12 11.62
CA VAL A 71 5.68 18.43 10.98
C VAL A 71 4.78 19.49 11.60
N LEU A 72 3.48 19.20 11.77
CA LEU A 72 2.53 20.14 12.37
C LEU A 72 2.89 20.50 13.81
N PHE A 73 3.30 19.52 14.61
CA PHE A 73 3.75 19.74 15.99
C PHE A 73 4.95 20.70 16.05
N TYR A 74 5.91 20.57 15.13
CA TYR A 74 7.07 21.46 15.10
C TYR A 74 6.75 22.85 14.57
N LEU A 75 5.88 22.98 13.56
CA LEU A 75 5.38 24.30 13.13
C LEU A 75 4.69 25.01 14.28
N PHE A 76 3.91 24.26 15.08
CA PHE A 76 3.31 24.77 16.30
C PHE A 76 4.36 25.19 17.35
N LEU A 77 5.38 24.35 17.62
CA LEU A 77 6.46 24.71 18.55
C LEU A 77 7.22 25.96 18.09
N ILE A 78 7.58 26.05 16.82
CA ILE A 78 8.28 27.20 16.23
C ILE A 78 7.42 28.46 16.37
N GLY A 79 6.12 28.38 16.03
CA GLY A 79 5.18 29.48 16.20
C GLY A 79 5.06 29.91 17.67
N ALA A 80 4.95 28.96 18.59
CA ALA A 80 4.89 29.23 20.03
C ALA A 80 6.18 29.88 20.56
N LEU A 81 7.35 29.42 20.10
CA LEU A 81 8.66 29.98 20.45
C LEU A 81 8.85 31.40 19.92
N LEU A 82 8.43 31.65 18.66
CA LEU A 82 8.41 32.99 18.06
C LEU A 82 7.54 33.97 18.87
N GLN A 83 6.38 33.51 19.33
CA GLN A 83 5.46 34.34 20.10
C GLN A 83 5.89 34.55 21.56
N ALA A 84 6.63 33.59 22.13
CA ALA A 84 7.17 33.67 23.49
C ALA A 84 8.46 34.53 23.59
N GLY A 85 9.01 35.03 22.48
CA GLY A 85 10.24 35.83 22.47
C GLY A 85 11.48 35.06 22.93
N ALA A 86 11.42 33.73 22.89
CA ALA A 86 12.48 32.85 23.38
C ALA A 86 13.52 32.54 22.29
N ASN A 87 14.79 32.42 22.69
CA ASN A 87 15.92 32.13 21.80
C ASN A 87 15.68 30.85 20.96
N ILE A 88 15.81 30.98 19.63
CA ILE A 88 15.61 29.93 18.60
C ILE A 88 16.48 28.66 18.84
N GLY A 89 17.54 28.77 19.66
CA GLY A 89 18.46 27.68 19.98
C GLY A 89 17.82 26.42 20.55
N PHE A 90 16.69 26.52 21.27
CA PHE A 90 16.03 25.34 21.84
C PHE A 90 15.34 24.46 20.78
N ALA A 91 14.82 25.06 19.70
CA ALA A 91 14.24 24.30 18.59
C ALA A 91 15.30 23.55 17.77
N LEU A 92 16.49 24.14 17.61
CA LEU A 92 17.59 23.56 16.83
C LEU A 92 18.24 22.34 17.50
N MET A 93 18.24 22.25 18.84
CA MET A 93 18.77 21.06 19.54
C MET A 93 17.90 19.79 19.35
N GLY A 94 16.61 19.93 19.04
CA GLY A 94 15.71 18.79 18.80
C GLY A 94 15.75 18.25 17.37
N ALA A 95 16.21 19.05 16.40
CA ALA A 95 16.25 18.70 14.99
C ALA A 95 17.01 17.40 14.64
N PRO A 96 18.19 17.08 15.22
CA PRO A 96 18.91 15.86 14.86
C PRO A 96 18.19 14.58 15.33
N GLY A 97 17.45 14.62 16.44
CA GLY A 97 16.65 13.49 16.91
C GLY A 97 15.51 13.13 15.95
N ILE A 98 14.92 14.13 15.30
CA ILE A 98 13.84 13.95 14.33
C ILE A 98 14.39 13.41 13.02
N VAL A 99 15.52 13.94 12.53
CA VAL A 99 16.14 13.40 11.31
C VAL A 99 16.49 11.94 11.53
N ALA A 100 17.04 11.58 12.69
CA ALA A 100 17.30 10.19 13.05
C ALA A 100 16.01 9.36 13.12
N PHE A 101 14.94 9.88 13.72
CA PHE A 101 13.66 9.16 13.84
C PHE A 101 12.93 9.01 12.49
N CYS A 102 12.96 10.03 11.63
CA CYS A 102 12.41 10.00 10.28
C CYS A 102 13.21 9.06 9.36
N VAL A 103 14.55 9.12 9.43
CA VAL A 103 15.42 8.20 8.70
C VAL A 103 15.21 6.77 9.19
N PHE A 104 15.07 6.56 10.50
CA PHE A 104 14.79 5.24 11.08
C PHE A 104 13.40 4.72 10.70
N GLY A 105 12.36 5.56 10.77
CA GLY A 105 11.01 5.20 10.32
C GLY A 105 10.97 4.88 8.82
N TYR A 106 11.66 5.68 7.99
CA TYR A 106 11.82 5.41 6.56
C TYR A 106 12.59 4.12 6.30
N PHE A 107 13.64 3.84 7.08
CA PHE A 107 14.40 2.60 7.00
C PHE A 107 13.57 1.37 7.41
N LEU A 108 12.76 1.46 8.47
CA LEU A 108 11.85 0.39 8.88
C LEU A 108 10.78 0.12 7.81
N MET A 109 10.29 1.17 7.16
CA MET A 109 9.35 1.06 6.05
C MET A 109 9.98 0.36 4.84
N LEU A 110 11.21 0.73 4.46
CA LEU A 110 11.97 0.09 3.37
C LEU A 110 12.36 -1.38 3.68
N SER A 111 12.69 -1.68 4.94
CA SER A 111 13.06 -3.04 5.34
C SER A 111 11.85 -3.98 5.41
N ARG A 112 10.66 -3.45 5.74
CA ARG A 112 9.41 -4.20 5.67
C ARG A 112 9.03 -4.58 4.23
N ASP A 113 9.30 -3.71 3.26
CA ASP A 113 9.07 -3.99 1.84
C ASP A 113 9.90 -5.20 1.36
N ARG A 114 11.18 -5.29 1.76
CA ARG A 114 12.06 -6.42 1.43
C ARG A 114 11.63 -7.76 2.04
N LEU A 115 11.03 -7.73 3.24
CA LEU A 115 10.49 -8.92 3.89
C LEU A 115 9.19 -9.39 3.22
N SER A 116 8.39 -8.46 2.69
CA SER A 116 7.14 -8.81 1.98
C SER A 116 7.36 -9.32 0.55
N THR A 117 8.48 -8.98 -0.10
CA THR A 117 8.80 -9.44 -1.46
C THR A 117 9.44 -10.83 -1.53
N ARG A 118 9.72 -11.47 -0.38
CA ARG A 118 10.36 -12.79 -0.30
C ARG A 118 9.47 -13.83 0.41
N PRO A 119 8.28 -14.15 -0.12
CA PRO A 119 7.41 -15.20 0.45
C PRO A 119 8.04 -16.60 0.37
N ASP A 120 9.03 -16.78 -0.51
CA ASP A 120 9.76 -18.00 -0.82
C ASP A 120 10.75 -18.48 0.26
N LEU A 121 10.85 -17.78 1.40
CA LEU A 121 11.68 -18.22 2.54
C LEU A 121 10.88 -18.77 3.73
N ILE A 122 9.55 -18.79 3.66
CA ILE A 122 8.70 -19.27 4.77
C ILE A 122 8.06 -20.64 4.46
N ASP A 123 7.93 -21.03 3.19
CA ASP A 123 7.45 -22.35 2.78
C ASP A 123 8.58 -23.19 2.15
N THR A 124 9.49 -23.70 2.98
CA THR A 124 10.09 -25.01 2.69
C THR A 124 9.37 -26.03 3.54
N PRO A 125 8.37 -26.76 3.00
CA PRO A 125 7.95 -27.99 3.63
C PRO A 125 9.16 -28.92 3.69
N ASP A 126 9.53 -29.25 4.92
CA ASP A 126 10.42 -30.35 5.28
C ASP A 126 9.84 -31.64 4.67
N GLN A 127 10.30 -31.94 3.45
CA GLN A 127 9.91 -33.11 2.68
C GLN A 127 11.15 -33.95 2.34
N ASP A 128 12.00 -34.17 3.34
CA ASP A 128 12.87 -35.35 3.42
C ASP A 128 12.16 -36.34 4.38
N ARG A 129 11.09 -37.00 3.95
CA ARG A 129 11.13 -38.25 3.18
C ARG A 129 11.94 -39.33 3.90
N ASP A 130 11.20 -40.06 4.75
CA ASP A 130 11.45 -41.47 5.04
C ASP A 130 11.84 -42.22 3.75
N THR A 131 13.10 -42.63 3.66
CA THR A 131 13.55 -43.80 2.90
C THR A 131 14.69 -44.46 3.65
#